data_AF-A0A3C0BBT0-F1
#
_entry.id   AF-A0A3C0BBT0-F1
#
_cell.length_a   1.000
_cell.length_b   1.000
_cell.length_c   1.000
_cell.angle_alpha   90.00
_cell.angle_beta   90.00
_cell.angle_gamma   90.00
#
_symmetry.space_group_name_H-M   'P 1'
#
loop_
_entity.id
_entity.type
_entity.pdbx_description
1 polymer ?
#
loop_
_entity_poly.entity_id
_entity_poly.type
_entity_poly.pdbx_seq_one_letter_code
_entity_poly.pdbx_strand_id
1 'polypeptide(L)' 'IWDEWADENGDLGPVYGHQWRSWTAADGRTIDQIARVAEMIKNNPDSRRLMVTAWNPGEIDK' A
#
# COMPACT_ATOMS: atom_id res chain seq x y z
N ILE A 1 3.95 -17.98 -8.46
CA ILE A 1 3.88 -18.07 -6.97
C ILE A 1 2.56 -17.55 -6.42
N TRP A 2 1.79 -16.78 -7.20
CA TRP A 2 0.51 -16.19 -6.76
C TRP A 2 -0.71 -16.92 -7.32
N ASP A 3 -0.51 -17.81 -8.27
CA ASP A 3 -1.53 -18.50 -9.07
C ASP A 3 -2.56 -19.24 -8.21
N GLU A 4 -2.15 -19.79 -7.06
CA GLU A 4 -3.04 -20.53 -6.13
C GLU A 4 -3.99 -19.64 -5.31
N TRP A 5 -3.74 -18.33 -5.27
CA TRP A 5 -4.46 -17.37 -4.43
C TRP A 5 -5.30 -16.40 -5.25
N ALA A 6 -5.14 -16.43 -6.57
CA ALA A 6 -5.85 -15.59 -7.50
C ALA A 6 -7.23 -16.19 -7.82
N ASP A 7 -8.18 -15.31 -8.11
CA ASP A 7 -9.49 -15.73 -8.61
C ASP A 7 -9.42 -16.22 -10.08
N GLU A 8 -10.56 -16.54 -10.67
CA GLU A 8 -10.67 -17.02 -12.05
C GLU A 8 -10.17 -16.02 -13.12
N ASN A 9 -10.06 -14.74 -12.77
CA ASN A 9 -9.56 -13.68 -13.64
C ASN A 9 -8.09 -13.34 -13.38
N GLY A 10 -7.47 -13.96 -12.36
CA GLY A 10 -6.11 -13.66 -11.94
C GLY A 10 -6.00 -12.52 -10.93
N ASP A 11 -7.13 -12.04 -10.37
CA ASP A 11 -7.14 -10.95 -9.40
C ASP A 11 -6.89 -11.49 -7.97
N LEU A 12 -6.14 -10.70 -7.20
CA LEU A 12 -5.81 -10.97 -5.80
C LEU A 12 -6.52 -10.02 -4.83
N GLY A 13 -7.36 -9.11 -5.34
CA GLY A 13 -7.88 -7.99 -4.57
C GLY A 13 -6.80 -6.95 -4.21
N PRO A 14 -7.07 -6.05 -3.24
CA PRO A 14 -6.20 -4.93 -2.91
C PRO A 14 -5.02 -5.35 -2.02
N VAL A 15 -4.16 -6.25 -2.51
CA VAL A 15 -2.96 -6.71 -1.79
C VAL A 15 -1.80 -5.71 -1.89
N TYR A 16 -0.57 -6.14 -1.59
CA TYR A 16 0.62 -5.30 -1.40
C TYR A 16 0.77 -4.12 -2.37
N GLY A 17 0.68 -4.37 -3.68
CA GLY A 17 0.84 -3.33 -4.69
C GLY A 17 -0.18 -2.19 -4.53
N HIS A 18 -1.44 -2.55 -4.28
CA HIS A 18 -2.51 -1.58 -4.00
C HIS A 18 -2.23 -0.81 -2.72
N GLN A 19 -1.89 -1.49 -1.62
CA GLN A 19 -1.64 -0.82 -0.34
C GLN A 19 -0.41 0.11 -0.40
N TRP A 20 0.62 -0.22 -1.16
CA TRP A 20 1.83 0.60 -1.25
C TRP A 20 1.66 1.84 -2.13
N ARG A 21 0.93 1.73 -3.24
CA ARG A 21 0.85 2.77 -4.27
C ARG A 21 -0.47 3.53 -4.29
N SER A 22 -1.52 2.91 -3.76
CA SER A 22 -2.90 3.38 -3.89
C SER A 22 -3.73 3.14 -2.63
N TRP A 23 -3.15 3.28 -1.43
CA TRP A 23 -3.88 3.08 -0.17
C TRP A 23 -5.14 3.94 -0.12
N THR A 24 -6.31 3.32 0.04
CA THR A 24 -7.59 4.02 0.19
C THR A 24 -7.82 4.40 1.64
N ALA A 25 -7.76 5.70 1.94
CA ALA A 25 -8.05 6.24 3.27
C ALA A 25 -9.56 6.29 3.53
N ALA A 26 -9.96 6.35 4.81
CA ALA A 26 -11.37 6.39 5.22
C ALA A 26 -12.14 7.59 4.65
N ASP A 27 -11.45 8.67 4.29
CA ASP A 27 -12.01 9.88 3.65
C ASP A 27 -12.01 9.83 2.12
N GLY A 28 -11.67 8.67 1.53
CA GLY A 28 -11.64 8.46 0.08
C GLY A 28 -10.37 8.93 -0.61
N ARG A 29 -9.38 9.48 0.12
CA ARG A 29 -8.09 9.83 -0.49
C ARG A 29 -7.28 8.58 -0.83
N THR A 30 -6.50 8.70 -1.89
CA THR A 30 -5.48 7.71 -2.28
C THR A 30 -4.10 8.18 -1.83
N ILE A 31 -3.35 7.30 -1.15
CA ILE A 31 -2.00 7.60 -0.63
C ILE A 31 -0.97 6.69 -1.30
N ASP A 32 -0.01 7.28 -2.02
CA ASP A 32 1.19 6.59 -2.51
C ASP A 32 2.30 6.66 -1.43
N GLN A 33 2.45 5.57 -0.67
CA GLN A 33 3.42 5.50 0.43
C GLN A 33 4.87 5.41 -0.09
N ILE A 34 5.09 4.79 -1.25
CA ILE A 34 6.43 4.64 -1.84
C ILE A 34 6.96 5.98 -2.33
N ALA A 35 6.13 6.75 -3.04
CA ALA A 35 6.51 8.09 -3.48
C ALA A 35 6.83 8.98 -2.28
N ARG A 36 5.99 8.93 -1.24
CA ARG A 36 6.17 9.73 -0.01
C ARG A 36 7.44 9.35 0.74
N VAL A 37 7.75 8.07 0.94
CA VAL A 37 8.97 7.68 1.65
C VAL A 37 10.22 8.03 0.84
N ALA A 38 10.18 7.87 -0.48
CA ALA A 38 11.29 8.25 -1.35
C ALA A 38 11.56 9.77 -1.32
N GLU A 39 10.52 10.59 -1.26
CA GLU A 39 10.64 12.04 -1.06
C GLU A 39 11.22 12.38 0.32
N MET A 40 10.72 11.75 1.38
CA MET A 40 11.21 11.99 2.73
C MET A 40 12.67 11.56 2.92
N ILE A 41 13.12 10.46 2.30
CA ILE A 41 14.53 10.06 2.33
C ILE A 41 15.43 11.14 1.72
N LYS A 42 14.98 11.80 0.64
CA LYS A 42 15.75 12.87 -0.02
C LYS A 42 15.81 14.15 0.81
N ASN A 43 14.70 14.51 1.46
CA ASN A 43 14.52 15.84 2.04
C ASN A 43 14.58 15.87 3.58
N ASN A 44 14.37 14.74 4.25
CA ASN A 44 14.37 14.59 5.72
C ASN A 44 14.76 13.16 6.14
N PRO A 45 16.00 12.72 5.84
CA PRO A 45 16.44 11.33 6.02
C PRO A 45 16.45 10.87 7.48
N ASP A 46 16.61 11.78 8.44
CA ASP A 46 16.64 11.47 9.88
C ASP A 46 15.24 11.29 10.50
N SER A 47 14.20 11.45 9.68
CA SER A 47 12.82 11.20 10.10
C SER A 47 12.68 9.78 10.65
N ARG A 48 12.19 9.66 11.88
CA ARG A 48 11.87 8.36 12.51
C ARG A 48 10.52 7.80 12.05
N ARG A 49 9.94 8.38 10.99
CA ARG A 49 8.61 8.05 10.44
C ARG A 49 8.68 7.67 8.96
N LEU A 50 9.85 7.27 8.48
CA LEU A 50 10.01 6.66 7.16
C LEU A 50 9.41 5.24 7.23
N MET A 51 8.13 5.11 6.88
CA MET A 51 7.37 3.86 7.06
C MET A 51 6.45 3.63 5.88
N VAL A 52 6.30 2.35 5.51
CA VAL A 52 5.33 1.83 4.55
C VAL A 52 4.65 0.62 5.21
N THR A 53 3.33 0.51 5.07
CA THR A 53 2.58 -0.64 5.58
C THR A 53 1.63 -1.18 4.52
N ALA A 54 1.46 -2.50 4.50
CA ALA A 54 0.42 -3.18 3.72
C ALA A 54 -0.77 -3.63 4.59
N TRP A 55 -0.73 -3.35 5.90
CA TRP A 55 -1.79 -3.73 6.82
C TRP A 55 -2.86 -2.64 6.88
N ASN A 56 -3.91 -2.78 6.07
CA ASN A 56 -5.08 -1.89 6.05
C ASN A 56 -6.31 -2.61 6.62
N PRO A 57 -6.65 -2.42 7.91
CA PRO A 57 -7.76 -3.13 8.55
C PRO A 57 -9.11 -2.98 7.85
N GLY A 58 -9.34 -1.89 7.12
CA GLY A 58 -10.59 -1.66 6.39
C GLY A 58 -10.71 -2.45 5.08
N GLU A 59 -9.67 -3.16 4.67
CA GLU A 59 -9.61 -3.88 3.38
C GLU A 59 -9.20 -5.34 3.49
N ILE A 60 -8.99 -5.88 4.70
CA ILE A 60 -8.54 -7.26 4.90
C ILE A 60 -9.55 -8.29 4.38
N ASP A 61 -10.85 -7.99 4.52
CA ASP A 61 -11.94 -8.91 4.17
C ASP A 61 -12.57 -8.62 2.80
N LYS A 62 -11.94 -7.76 1.98
CA LYS A 62 -12.46 -7.36 0.66
C LYS A 62 -12.01 -8.28 -0.46
#